data_AF-A0A350NQZ5-F1
#
_entry.id   AF-A0A350NQZ5-F1
#
_cell.length_a   1.000
_cell.length_b   1.000
_cell.length_c   1.000
_cell.angle_alpha   90.00
_cell.angle_beta   90.00
_cell.angle_gamma   90.00
#
_symmetry.space_group_name_H-M   'P 1'
#
loop_
_entity.id
_entity.type
_entity.pdbx_description
1 polymer ?
#
loop_
_entity_poly.entity_id
_entity_poly.type
_entity_poly.pdbx_seq_one_letter_code
_entity_poly.pdbx_strand_id
1 'polypeptide(L)'
;IILLICFYFGLSRFTRYFNEISSGLDCLVAETEGEITLSPEMDFMTQKLNKIKDTLAKRQRDAREAEQRKNDLVVYLAHDIKTPLTSVIGYLNLLEEAPDLPQEQRAKYVTITLGKAYRLEQLIDEFFEITRFNLQAIVLNKGVINLPFMLRQMADEFYPMLSSQEKQVVVNAPEGLT
;
A
#
# COMPACT_ATOMS: atom_id res chain seq x y z
N ILE A 1 -46.70 1.51 47.12
CA ILE A 1 -47.11 2.60 46.21
C ILE A 1 -45.92 3.45 45.78
N ILE A 2 -45.19 4.10 46.70
CA ILE A 2 -43.99 4.93 46.37
C ILE A 2 -42.93 4.15 45.58
N LEU A 3 -42.62 2.91 45.99
CA LEU A 3 -41.65 2.05 45.32
C LEU A 3 -42.05 1.72 43.85
N LEU A 4 -43.35 1.52 43.61
CA LEU A 4 -43.88 1.27 42.26
C LEU A 4 -43.84 2.53 41.39
N ILE A 5 -44.06 3.71 41.97
CA ILE A 5 -43.97 5.00 41.25
C ILE A 5 -42.51 5.30 40.89
N CYS A 6 -41.57 5.12 41.82
CA CYS A 6 -40.14 5.26 41.55
C CYS A 6 -39.67 4.26 40.49
N PHE A 7 -40.14 3.01 40.55
CA PHE A 7 -39.84 2.00 39.55
C PHE A 7 -40.38 2.39 38.17
N TYR A 8 -41.64 2.84 38.09
CA TYR A 8 -42.25 3.30 36.85
C TYR A 8 -41.49 4.49 36.23
N PHE A 9 -41.10 5.47 37.06
CA PHE A 9 -40.32 6.62 36.60
C PHE A 9 -38.91 6.23 36.14
N GLY A 10 -38.25 5.31 36.84
CA GLY A 10 -36.97 4.75 36.43
C GLY A 10 -37.05 4.00 35.10
N LEU A 11 -38.10 3.19 34.91
CA LEU A 11 -38.35 2.45 33.67
C LEU A 11 -38.61 3.40 32.49
N SER A 12 -39.39 4.46 32.71
CA SER A 12 -39.66 5.48 31.70
C SER A 12 -38.41 6.30 31.33
N ARG A 13 -37.53 6.60 32.29
CA ARG A 13 -36.22 7.22 32.04
C ARG A 13 -35.32 6.30 31.22
N PHE A 14 -35.28 5.01 31.59
CA PHE A 14 -34.48 4.01 30.90
C PHE A 14 -34.91 3.85 29.44
N THR A 15 -36.22 3.73 29.15
CA THR A 15 -36.70 3.61 27.77
C THR A 15 -36.38 4.84 26.93
N ARG A 16 -36.42 6.04 27.52
CA ARG A 16 -36.01 7.27 26.83
C ARG A 16 -34.52 7.23 26.43
N TYR A 17 -33.62 6.92 27.37
CA TYR A 17 -32.18 6.85 27.06
C TYR A 17 -31.87 5.71 26.06
N PHE A 18 -32.56 4.59 26.14
CA PHE A 18 -32.41 3.50 25.18
C PHE A 18 -32.81 3.93 23.77
N ASN A 19 -33.94 4.64 23.62
CA ASN A 19 -34.38 5.17 22.34
C ASN A 19 -33.40 6.21 21.77
N GLU A 20 -32.84 7.08 22.62
CA GLU A 20 -31.81 8.04 22.21
C GLU A 20 -30.56 7.34 21.66
N ILE A 21 -30.04 6.32 22.37
CA ILE A 21 -28.88 5.54 21.91
C ILE A 21 -29.21 4.79 20.61
N SER A 22 -30.40 4.20 20.50
CA SER A 22 -30.85 3.51 19.28
C SER A 22 -30.88 4.47 18.10
N SER A 23 -31.45 5.66 18.26
CA SER A 23 -31.45 6.69 17.22
C SER A 23 -30.03 7.13 16.85
N GLY A 24 -29.13 7.27 17.83
CA GLY A 24 -27.73 7.59 17.58
C GLY A 24 -27.00 6.49 16.79
N LEU A 25 -27.30 5.22 17.07
CA LEU A 25 -26.80 4.07 16.29
C LEU A 25 -27.38 4.05 14.88
N ASP A 26 -28.66 4.37 14.70
CA ASP A 26 -29.28 4.46 13.38
C ASP A 26 -28.61 5.55 12.53
N CYS A 27 -28.29 6.71 13.12
CA CYS A 27 -27.50 7.75 12.45
C CYS A 27 -26.08 7.29 12.09
N LEU A 28 -25.45 6.46 12.94
CA LEU A 28 -24.13 5.90 12.67
C LEU A 28 -24.16 4.92 11.49
N VAL A 29 -25.17 4.06 11.44
CA VAL A 29 -25.35 3.07 10.35
C VAL A 29 -25.77 3.75 9.05
N ALA A 30 -26.58 4.79 9.12
CA ALA A 30 -27.01 5.57 7.95
C ALA A 30 -25.92 6.51 7.41
N GLU A 31 -24.70 6.48 7.95
CA GLU A 31 -23.56 7.34 7.57
C GLU A 31 -23.94 8.83 7.48
N THR A 32 -24.83 9.32 8.36
CA THR A 32 -25.39 10.68 8.25
C THR A 32 -24.32 11.74 8.48
N GLU A 33 -24.33 12.85 7.74
CA GLU A 33 -23.42 13.98 8.00
C GLU A 33 -23.78 14.69 9.32
N GLY A 34 -22.79 14.93 10.19
CA GLY A 34 -22.96 15.60 11.49
C GLY A 34 -22.56 14.76 12.72
N GLU A 35 -22.39 15.40 13.87
CA GLU A 35 -22.10 14.70 15.13
C GLU A 35 -23.37 14.10 15.76
N ILE A 36 -23.22 12.94 16.41
CA ILE A 36 -24.31 12.30 17.14
C ILE A 36 -24.44 12.97 18.52
N THR A 37 -25.47 13.77 18.70
CA THR A 37 -25.77 14.46 19.96
C THR A 37 -26.92 13.79 20.70
N LEU A 38 -26.67 13.37 21.94
CA LEU A 38 -27.67 12.81 22.87
C LEU A 38 -27.98 13.83 23.98
N SER A 39 -28.86 13.47 24.90
CA SER A 39 -29.11 14.28 26.10
C SER A 39 -27.83 14.53 26.92
N PRO A 40 -27.72 15.68 27.63
CA PRO A 40 -26.52 16.02 28.41
C PRO A 40 -26.11 14.95 29.43
N GLU A 41 -27.06 14.21 29.99
CA GLU A 41 -26.80 13.10 30.91
C GLU A 41 -26.09 11.90 30.24
N MET A 42 -26.19 11.80 28.91
CA MET A 42 -25.61 10.76 28.06
C MET A 42 -24.41 11.26 27.23
N ASP A 43 -23.79 12.38 27.60
CA ASP A 43 -22.63 12.94 26.88
C ASP A 43 -21.49 11.93 26.67
N PHE A 44 -21.25 11.05 27.65
CA PHE A 44 -20.26 9.98 27.53
C PHE A 44 -20.58 9.00 26.38
N MET A 45 -21.86 8.72 26.11
CA MET A 45 -22.29 7.90 24.99
C MET A 45 -22.15 8.65 23.67
N THR A 46 -22.47 9.95 23.64
CA THR A 46 -22.21 10.83 22.49
C THR A 46 -20.74 10.75 22.07
N GLN A 47 -19.81 10.96 23.00
CA GLN A 47 -18.37 10.89 22.72
C GLN A 47 -17.96 9.50 22.21
N LYS A 48 -18.52 8.42 22.78
CA LYS A 48 -18.22 7.05 22.37
C LYS A 48 -18.73 6.73 20.97
N LEU A 49 -19.96 7.14 20.64
CA LEU A 49 -20.56 6.94 19.32
C LEU A 49 -19.80 7.73 18.25
N ASN A 50 -19.46 8.99 18.52
CA ASN A 50 -18.66 9.80 17.60
C ASN A 50 -17.25 9.21 17.39
N LYS A 51 -16.60 8.70 18.45
CA LYS A 51 -15.31 8.00 18.31
C LYS A 51 -15.40 6.74 17.46
N ILE A 52 -16.49 5.97 17.59
CA ILE A 52 -16.73 4.79 16.74
C ILE A 52 -16.94 5.24 15.30
N LYS A 53 -17.76 6.27 15.06
CA LYS A 53 -18.00 6.85 13.74
C LYS A 53 -16.69 7.28 13.08
N ASP A 54 -15.84 8.02 13.78
CA ASP A 54 -14.54 8.45 13.26
C ASP A 54 -13.62 7.28 12.94
N THR A 55 -13.60 6.26 13.81
CA THR A 55 -12.81 5.05 13.61
C THR A 55 -13.28 4.28 12.39
N LEU A 56 -14.60 4.15 12.19
CA LEU A 56 -15.18 3.49 11.03
C LEU A 56 -14.89 4.28 9.74
N ALA A 57 -15.11 5.59 9.75
CA ALA A 57 -14.81 6.46 8.61
C ALA A 57 -13.31 6.41 8.25
N LYS A 58 -12.42 6.38 9.25
CA LYS A 58 -11.00 6.17 9.03
C LYS A 58 -10.72 4.80 8.41
N ARG A 59 -11.24 3.70 8.99
CA ARG A 59 -11.04 2.35 8.45
C ARG A 59 -11.58 2.20 7.02
N GLN A 60 -12.72 2.82 6.72
CA GLN A 60 -13.31 2.80 5.39
C GLN A 60 -12.44 3.57 4.38
N ARG A 61 -11.90 4.74 4.76
CA ARG A 61 -10.91 5.47 3.95
C ARG A 61 -9.64 4.65 3.74
N ASP A 62 -9.05 4.13 4.82
CA ASP A 62 -7.84 3.32 4.77
C ASP A 62 -8.04 2.08 3.86
N ALA A 63 -9.21 1.43 3.95
CA ALA A 63 -9.58 0.29 3.11
C ALA A 63 -9.74 0.68 1.63
N ARG A 64 -10.45 1.78 1.34
CA ARG A 64 -10.59 2.31 -0.03
C ARG A 64 -9.23 2.70 -0.62
N GLU A 65 -8.37 3.34 0.15
CA GLU A 65 -7.00 3.70 -0.28
C GLU A 65 -6.13 2.46 -0.51
N ALA A 66 -6.27 1.42 0.30
CA ALA A 66 -5.59 0.15 0.08
C ALA A 66 -6.09 -0.55 -1.20
N GLU A 67 -7.39 -0.56 -1.43
CA GLU A 67 -7.99 -1.12 -2.64
C GLU A 67 -7.56 -0.34 -3.89
N GLN A 68 -7.58 1.00 -3.83
CA GLN A 68 -7.12 1.86 -4.91
C GLN A 68 -5.65 1.60 -5.23
N ARG A 69 -4.77 1.58 -4.22
CA ARG A 69 -3.35 1.26 -4.41
C ARG A 69 -3.15 -0.11 -5.05
N LYS A 70 -3.92 -1.13 -4.63
CA LYS A 70 -3.88 -2.46 -5.24
C LYS A 70 -4.27 -2.39 -6.72
N ASN A 71 -5.33 -1.65 -7.06
CA ASN A 71 -5.77 -1.51 -8.44
C ASN A 71 -4.74 -0.76 -9.29
N ASP A 72 -4.17 0.34 -8.78
CA ASP A 72 -3.14 1.11 -9.47
C ASP A 72 -1.90 0.26 -9.76
N LEU A 73 -1.44 -0.54 -8.78
CA LEU A 73 -0.32 -1.49 -8.99
C LEU A 73 -0.58 -2.46 -10.14
N VAL A 74 -1.79 -3.02 -10.23
CA VAL A 74 -2.17 -3.94 -11.31
C VAL A 74 -2.19 -3.22 -12.66
N VAL A 75 -2.72 -2.00 -12.72
CA VAL A 75 -2.77 -1.21 -13.96
C VAL A 75 -1.35 -0.86 -14.44
N TYR A 76 -0.48 -0.41 -13.54
CA TYR A 76 0.91 -0.10 -13.88
C TYR A 76 1.66 -1.32 -14.38
N LEU A 77 1.52 -2.47 -13.69
CA LEU A 77 2.13 -3.72 -14.14
C LEU A 77 1.65 -4.10 -15.55
N ALA A 78 0.34 -4.06 -15.79
CA ALA A 78 -0.22 -4.43 -17.08
C ALA A 78 0.33 -3.56 -18.22
N HIS A 79 0.45 -2.26 -17.99
CA HIS A 79 1.05 -1.33 -18.95
C HIS A 79 2.53 -1.67 -19.22
N ASP A 80 3.30 -1.87 -18.17
CA ASP A 80 4.75 -2.06 -18.27
C ASP A 80 5.13 -3.43 -18.83
N ILE A 81 4.30 -4.45 -18.64
CA ILE A 81 4.42 -5.76 -19.31
C ILE A 81 4.07 -5.67 -20.80
N LYS A 82 3.03 -4.92 -21.16
CA LYS A 82 2.53 -4.86 -22.54
C LYS A 82 3.57 -4.35 -23.53
N THR A 83 4.35 -3.33 -23.16
CA THR A 83 5.36 -2.71 -24.02
C THR A 83 6.48 -3.69 -24.46
N PRO A 84 7.24 -4.34 -23.55
CA PRO A 84 8.26 -5.31 -23.91
C PRO A 84 7.66 -6.54 -24.60
N LEU A 85 6.48 -7.01 -24.19
CA LEU A 85 5.81 -8.15 -24.84
C LEU A 85 5.46 -7.83 -26.30
N THR A 86 4.91 -6.66 -26.58
CA THR A 86 4.60 -6.21 -27.95
C THR A 86 5.87 -6.14 -28.79
N SER A 87 6.98 -5.70 -28.19
CA SER A 87 8.29 -5.68 -28.87
C SER A 87 8.78 -7.09 -29.19
N VAL A 88 8.71 -8.02 -28.22
CA VAL A 88 9.10 -9.43 -28.42
C VAL A 88 8.31 -10.05 -29.57
N ILE A 89 6.99 -9.92 -29.55
CA ILE A 89 6.11 -10.44 -30.61
C ILE A 89 6.46 -9.78 -31.95
N GLY A 90 6.64 -8.45 -31.99
CA GLY A 90 6.98 -7.73 -33.21
C GLY A 90 8.28 -8.21 -33.86
N TYR A 91 9.35 -8.39 -33.08
CA TYR A 91 10.62 -8.89 -33.61
C TYR A 91 10.55 -10.37 -34.02
N LEU A 92 9.78 -11.19 -33.30
CA LEU A 92 9.55 -12.58 -33.71
C LEU A 92 8.77 -12.66 -35.03
N ASN A 93 7.73 -11.84 -35.21
CA ASN A 93 7.01 -11.76 -36.48
C ASN A 93 7.92 -11.33 -37.63
N LEU A 94 8.79 -10.32 -37.42
CA LEU A 94 9.77 -9.91 -38.43
C LEU A 94 10.76 -11.04 -38.81
N LEU A 95 11.11 -11.88 -37.84
CA LEU A 95 11.97 -13.05 -38.07
C LEU A 95 11.23 -14.18 -38.80
N GLU A 96 9.93 -14.34 -38.55
CA GLU A 96 9.07 -15.35 -39.20
C GLU A 96 8.71 -14.96 -40.65
N GLU A 97 8.34 -13.71 -40.88
CA GLU A 97 7.90 -13.19 -42.19
C GLU A 97 9.05 -13.01 -43.19
N ALA A 98 10.28 -12.82 -42.71
CA ALA A 98 11.47 -12.60 -43.55
C ALA A 98 12.53 -13.70 -43.35
N PRO A 99 12.27 -14.94 -43.80
CA PRO A 99 13.18 -16.07 -43.62
C PRO A 99 14.53 -15.92 -44.33
N ASP A 100 14.63 -15.02 -45.31
CA ASP A 100 15.86 -14.72 -46.06
C ASP A 100 16.65 -13.52 -45.49
N LEU A 101 16.34 -13.08 -44.27
CA LEU A 101 17.06 -12.00 -43.57
C LEU A 101 18.58 -12.30 -43.51
N PRO A 102 19.44 -11.31 -43.83
CA PRO A 102 20.88 -11.43 -43.64
C PRO A 102 21.23 -11.86 -42.21
N GLN A 103 22.25 -12.71 -42.07
CA GLN A 103 22.63 -13.30 -40.80
C GLN A 103 22.89 -12.25 -39.70
N GLU A 104 23.52 -11.13 -40.05
CA GLU A 104 23.80 -10.02 -39.13
C GLU A 104 22.51 -9.39 -38.60
N GLN A 105 21.52 -9.17 -39.47
CA GLN A 105 20.25 -8.55 -39.12
C GLN A 105 19.38 -9.50 -38.30
N ARG A 106 19.40 -10.80 -38.63
CA ARG A 106 18.79 -11.86 -37.81
C ARG A 106 19.38 -11.90 -36.41
N ALA A 107 20.70 -11.90 -36.28
CA ALA A 107 21.39 -11.89 -34.99
C ALA A 107 21.04 -10.65 -34.17
N LYS A 108 20.95 -9.48 -34.82
CA LYS A 108 20.51 -8.23 -34.19
C LYS A 108 19.08 -8.34 -33.64
N TYR A 109 18.13 -8.84 -34.43
CA TYR A 109 16.74 -8.99 -33.98
C TYR A 109 16.62 -9.98 -32.83
N VAL A 110 17.30 -11.14 -32.90
CA VAL A 110 17.36 -12.11 -31.79
C VAL A 110 17.90 -11.46 -30.51
N THR A 111 18.97 -10.67 -30.62
CA THR A 111 19.56 -9.97 -29.47
C THR A 111 18.59 -8.97 -28.85
N ILE A 112 17.87 -8.20 -29.69
CA ILE A 112 16.87 -7.24 -29.21
C ILE A 112 15.71 -7.99 -28.54
N THR A 113 15.18 -9.03 -29.16
CA THR A 113 14.10 -9.87 -28.60
C THR A 113 14.48 -10.43 -27.24
N LEU A 114 15.68 -11.00 -27.13
CA LEU A 114 16.18 -11.57 -25.89
C LEU A 114 16.32 -10.49 -24.79
N GLY A 115 16.85 -9.32 -25.13
CA GLY A 115 16.90 -8.19 -24.20
C GLY A 115 15.52 -7.72 -23.71
N LYS A 116 14.50 -7.76 -24.57
CA LYS A 116 13.12 -7.45 -24.18
C LYS A 116 12.50 -8.53 -23.31
N ALA A 117 12.81 -9.81 -23.55
CA ALA A 117 12.39 -10.91 -22.69
C ALA A 117 13.00 -10.80 -21.28
N TYR A 118 14.30 -10.49 -21.16
CA TYR A 118 14.93 -10.25 -19.86
C TYR A 118 14.33 -9.05 -19.12
N ARG A 119 14.00 -7.95 -19.82
CA ARG A 119 13.32 -6.83 -19.17
C ARG A 119 11.94 -7.24 -18.65
N LEU A 120 11.22 -8.09 -19.38
CA LEU A 120 9.93 -8.61 -18.96
C LEU A 120 10.05 -9.49 -17.71
N GLU A 121 11.06 -10.36 -17.66
CA GLU A 121 11.38 -11.17 -16.47
C GLU A 121 11.64 -10.28 -15.25
N GLN A 122 12.50 -9.27 -15.39
CA GLN A 122 12.79 -8.33 -14.31
C GLN A 122 11.54 -7.60 -13.79
N LEU A 123 10.63 -7.20 -14.68
CA LEU A 123 9.35 -6.56 -14.28
C LEU A 123 8.45 -7.51 -13.48
N ILE A 124 8.46 -8.80 -13.82
CA ILE A 124 7.70 -9.83 -13.10
C ILE A 124 8.30 -10.04 -11.70
N ASP A 125 9.63 -10.09 -11.60
CA ASP A 125 10.33 -10.20 -10.31
C ASP A 125 10.07 -8.98 -9.42
N GLU A 126 10.19 -7.77 -9.96
CA GLU A 126 9.86 -6.51 -9.27
C GLU A 126 8.41 -6.54 -8.73
N PHE A 127 7.47 -7.08 -9.49
CA PHE A 127 6.09 -7.24 -9.05
C PHE A 127 5.90 -8.25 -7.92
N PHE A 128 6.58 -9.41 -8.00
CA PHE A 128 6.54 -10.40 -6.92
C PHE A 128 7.15 -9.86 -5.62
N GLU A 129 8.23 -9.10 -5.72
CA GLU A 129 8.81 -8.39 -4.58
C GLU A 129 7.78 -7.44 -3.96
N ILE A 130 7.19 -6.53 -4.74
CA ILE A 130 6.19 -5.56 -4.26
C ILE A 130 4.99 -6.24 -3.61
N THR A 131 4.48 -7.33 -4.19
CA THR A 131 3.34 -8.07 -3.63
C THR A 131 3.73 -8.77 -2.34
N ARG A 132 4.94 -9.35 -2.23
CA ARG A 132 5.45 -9.91 -0.98
C ARG A 132 5.56 -8.84 0.12
N PHE A 133 6.09 -7.66 -0.21
CA PHE A 133 6.21 -6.53 0.72
C PHE A 133 4.85 -6.02 1.23
N ASN A 134 3.81 -6.02 0.39
CA ASN A 134 2.47 -5.55 0.77
C ASN A 134 1.60 -6.59 1.47
N LEU A 135 1.80 -7.89 1.17
CA LEU A 135 0.95 -8.97 1.69
C LEU A 135 1.49 -9.58 2.99
N GLN A 136 2.79 -9.49 3.25
CA GLN A 136 3.38 -9.93 4.51
C GLN A 136 3.47 -8.76 5.47
N ALA A 137 2.99 -8.94 6.70
CA ALA A 137 3.33 -8.06 7.79
C ALA A 137 4.83 -8.20 8.05
N ILE A 138 5.64 -7.33 7.44
CA ILE A 138 7.08 -7.31 7.67
C ILE A 138 7.29 -6.94 9.14
N VAL A 139 7.70 -7.92 9.92
CA VAL A 139 8.10 -7.69 11.30
C VAL A 139 9.45 -7.00 11.25
N LEU A 140 9.43 -5.67 11.37
CA LEU A 140 10.64 -4.87 11.49
C LEU A 140 11.32 -5.18 12.83
N ASN A 141 12.44 -5.89 12.78
CA ASN A 141 13.33 -6.05 13.92
C ASN A 141 14.15 -4.77 14.09
N LYS A 142 13.61 -3.83 14.87
CA LYS A 142 14.29 -2.58 15.17
C LYS A 142 15.48 -2.84 16.10
N GLY A 143 16.64 -2.34 15.73
CA GLY A 143 17.87 -2.41 16.51
C GLY A 143 18.69 -1.15 16.32
N VAL A 144 19.63 -0.93 17.23
CA VAL A 144 20.65 0.11 17.12
C VAL A 144 21.64 -0.30 16.02
N ILE A 145 21.93 0.59 15.07
CA ILE A 145 22.79 0.26 13.91
C ILE A 145 23.92 1.28 13.79
N ASN A 146 25.16 0.82 13.61
CA ASN A 146 26.27 1.72 13.36
C ASN A 146 26.15 2.32 11.95
N LEU A 147 25.57 3.51 11.86
CA LEU A 147 25.27 4.18 10.59
C LEU A 147 26.52 4.43 9.73
N PRO A 148 27.64 4.94 10.29
CA PRO A 148 28.88 5.09 9.54
C PRO A 148 29.40 3.78 8.93
N PHE A 149 29.29 2.68 9.67
CA PHE A 149 29.71 1.35 9.20
C PHE A 149 28.82 0.85 8.08
N MET A 150 27.49 0.97 8.23
CA MET A 150 26.51 0.60 7.20
C MET A 150 26.75 1.39 5.91
N LEU A 151 26.96 2.71 6.00
CA LEU A 151 27.19 3.56 4.84
C LEU A 151 28.50 3.21 4.11
N ARG A 152 29.57 2.84 4.85
CA ARG A 152 30.82 2.34 4.23
C ARG A 152 30.63 1.01 3.53
N GLN A 153 29.94 0.07 4.17
CA GLN A 153 29.64 -1.23 3.56
C GLN A 153 28.88 -1.06 2.23
N MET A 154 27.89 -0.18 2.20
CA MET A 154 27.18 0.16 0.96
C MET A 154 28.13 0.77 -0.08
N ALA A 155 28.98 1.73 0.30
CA ALA A 155 29.94 2.35 -0.61
C ALA A 155 30.89 1.32 -1.25
N ASP A 156 31.36 0.35 -0.48
CA ASP A 156 32.21 -0.73 -0.96
C ASP A 156 31.46 -1.68 -1.92
N GLU A 157 30.19 -2.00 -1.61
CA GLU A 157 29.35 -2.86 -2.45
C GLU A 157 29.04 -2.22 -3.82
N PHE A 158 28.89 -0.89 -3.87
CA PHE A 158 28.70 -0.15 -5.12
C PHE A 158 30.02 0.16 -5.87
N TYR A 159 31.18 -0.06 -5.27
CA TYR A 159 32.48 0.27 -5.87
C TYR A 159 32.70 -0.31 -7.28
N PRO A 160 32.37 -1.60 -7.57
CA PRO A 160 32.55 -2.16 -8.91
C PRO A 160 31.73 -1.42 -9.96
N MET A 161 30.47 -1.08 -9.63
CA MET A 161 29.58 -0.35 -10.54
C MET A 161 30.08 1.08 -10.79
N LEU A 162 30.51 1.77 -9.73
CA LEU A 162 30.96 3.16 -9.80
C LEU A 162 32.30 3.30 -10.54
N SER A 163 33.24 2.38 -10.29
CA SER A 163 34.55 2.37 -10.94
C SER A 163 34.45 2.16 -12.45
N SER A 164 33.50 1.34 -12.92
CA SER A 164 33.22 1.16 -14.35
C SER A 164 32.76 2.45 -15.07
N GLN A 165 32.33 3.45 -14.31
CA GLN A 165 31.89 4.76 -14.81
C GLN A 165 32.83 5.91 -14.38
N GLU A 166 34.02 5.60 -13.86
CA GLU A 166 34.99 6.57 -13.31
C GLU A 166 34.43 7.46 -12.19
N LYS A 167 33.43 6.98 -11.44
CA LYS A 167 32.81 7.70 -10.33
C LYS A 167 33.41 7.28 -8.98
N GLN A 168 33.47 8.22 -8.04
CA GLN A 168 33.92 7.97 -6.66
C GLN A 168 32.82 8.29 -5.66
N VAL A 169 32.80 7.53 -4.56
CA VAL A 169 31.92 7.76 -3.40
C VAL A 169 32.76 8.10 -2.18
N VAL A 170 32.35 9.16 -1.47
CA VAL A 170 32.96 9.59 -0.21
C VAL A 170 31.90 9.57 0.87
N VAL A 171 32.11 8.75 1.90
CA VAL A 171 31.21 8.68 3.07
C VAL A 171 31.71 9.67 4.12
N ASN A 172 30.95 10.75 4.34
CA ASN A 172 31.20 11.72 5.41
C ASN A 172 30.11 11.57 6.48
N ALA A 173 30.44 10.91 7.59
CA ALA A 173 29.53 10.68 8.70
C ALA A 173 30.26 10.91 10.04
N PRO A 174 29.65 11.60 11.03
CA PRO A 174 30.22 11.74 12.37
C PRO A 174 30.44 10.39 13.05
N GLU A 175 31.52 10.26 13.80
CA GLU A 175 31.77 9.07 14.62
C GLU A 175 30.70 8.95 15.73
N GLY A 176 30.16 7.74 15.92
CA GLY A 176 29.20 7.45 16.99
C GLY A 176 27.71 7.62 16.62
N LEU A 177 27.35 7.83 15.35
CA LEU A 177 25.95 7.74 14.93
C LEU A 177 25.45 6.28 15.02
N THR A 178 24.39 6.07 15.79
CA THR A 178 23.78 4.75 16.07
C THR A 178 22.27 4.75 15.94
#